data_AF-A0A6N7V6Z3-F1
#
_entry.id   AF-A0A6N7V6Z3-F1
#
_cell.length_a   1.000
_cell.length_b   1.000
_cell.length_c   1.000
_cell.angle_alpha   90.00
_cell.angle_beta   90.00
_cell.angle_gamma   90.00
#
_symmetry.space_group_name_H-M   'P 1'
#
loop_
_entity.id
_entity.type
_entity.pdbx_description
1 polymer ?
#
loop_
_entity_poly.entity_id
_entity_poly.type
_entity_poly.pdbx_seq_one_letter_code
_entity_poly.pdbx_strand_id
1 'polypeptide(L)'
;MDLEKFLNYMKSQKKVEAGSEIHRYMLELSDEARKITMDLNSKFYTQEEIRELMRKLTRKNIDESFCMFPPFYTDCGKNIEIGKNVWVGANVTVVAGVTIGDNAIIGAGSVVTKDVEKNMIVGGVPAKKIKDIF
;
A
#
# COMPACT_ATOMS: atom_id res chain seq x y z
N MET A 1 -20.68 -4.19 -7.89
CA MET A 1 -20.09 -2.89 -7.48
C MET A 1 -18.80 -2.58 -8.26
N ASP A 2 -18.42 -1.31 -8.38
CA ASP A 2 -17.17 -0.84 -8.99
C ASP A 2 -16.21 -0.25 -7.94
N LEU A 3 -14.95 -0.01 -8.32
CA LEU A 3 -13.91 0.46 -7.40
C LEU A 3 -14.22 1.85 -6.81
N GLU A 4 -14.81 2.75 -7.61
CA GLU A 4 -15.12 4.10 -7.17
C GLU A 4 -16.17 4.10 -6.05
N LYS A 5 -17.27 3.34 -6.24
CA LYS A 5 -18.30 3.16 -5.21
C LYS A 5 -17.74 2.51 -3.95
N PHE A 6 -16.87 1.50 -4.10
CA PHE A 6 -16.21 0.87 -2.97
C PHE A 6 -15.38 1.87 -2.16
N LEU A 7 -14.50 2.62 -2.83
CA LEU A 7 -13.65 3.62 -2.17
C LEU A 7 -14.47 4.72 -1.50
N ASN A 8 -15.54 5.20 -2.14
CA ASN A 8 -16.44 6.19 -1.56
C ASN A 8 -17.17 5.65 -0.31
N TYR A 9 -17.58 4.38 -0.32
CA TYR A 9 -18.15 3.74 0.85
C TYR A 9 -17.14 3.64 1.99
N MET A 10 -15.91 3.18 1.70
CA MET A 10 -14.86 3.08 2.72
C MET A 10 -14.52 4.44 3.34
N LYS A 11 -14.44 5.50 2.52
CA LYS A 11 -14.25 6.88 2.99
C LYS A 11 -15.39 7.38 3.89
N SER A 12 -16.61 6.88 3.70
CA SER A 12 -17.75 7.24 4.55
C SER A 12 -17.68 6.66 5.96
N GLN A 13 -16.74 5.74 6.23
CA GLN A 13 -16.55 5.05 7.51
C GLN A 13 -17.80 4.33 8.04
N LYS A 14 -18.75 4.03 7.15
CA LYS A 14 -19.92 3.22 7.48
C LYS A 14 -19.50 1.79 7.79
N LYS A 15 -20.24 1.14 8.69
CA LYS A 15 -20.02 -0.25 9.07
C LYS A 15 -20.22 -1.16 7.85
N VAL A 16 -19.20 -1.94 7.53
CA VAL A 16 -19.28 -3.03 6.55
C VAL A 16 -20.00 -4.22 7.20
N GLU A 17 -21.19 -4.56 6.72
CA GLU A 17 -21.94 -5.72 7.21
C GLU A 17 -21.46 -7.01 6.53
N ALA A 18 -21.24 -8.07 7.31
CA ALA A 18 -20.85 -9.36 6.78
C ALA A 18 -21.89 -9.88 5.77
N GLY A 19 -21.42 -10.32 4.60
CA GLY A 19 -22.27 -10.83 3.53
C GLY A 19 -22.94 -9.77 2.66
N SER A 20 -22.80 -8.48 2.98
CA SER A 20 -23.25 -7.37 2.11
C SER A 20 -22.47 -7.32 0.78
N GLU A 21 -22.98 -6.58 -0.21
CA GLU A 21 -22.28 -6.37 -1.50
C GLU A 21 -20.88 -5.77 -1.28
N ILE A 22 -20.75 -4.79 -0.38
CA ILE A 22 -19.46 -4.16 -0.06
C ILE A 22 -18.47 -5.15 0.56
N HIS A 23 -18.93 -6.02 1.45
CA HIS A 23 -18.09 -7.06 2.05
C HIS A 23 -17.60 -8.07 1.02
N ARG A 24 -18.47 -8.55 0.13
CA ARG A 24 -18.06 -9.50 -0.93
C ARG A 24 -17.03 -8.89 -1.87
N TYR A 25 -17.24 -7.64 -2.28
CA TYR A 25 -16.28 -6.95 -3.13
C TYR A 25 -14.94 -6.67 -2.42
N MET A 26 -14.97 -6.38 -1.12
CA MET A 26 -13.74 -6.29 -0.31
C MET A 26 -12.97 -7.61 -0.35
N LEU A 27 -13.65 -8.75 -0.20
CA LEU A 27 -13.01 -10.08 -0.29
C LEU A 27 -12.37 -10.32 -1.67
N GLU A 28 -13.06 -9.96 -2.75
CA GLU A 28 -12.53 -10.05 -4.13
C GLU A 28 -11.24 -9.22 -4.29
N LEU A 29 -11.26 -7.96 -3.84
CA LEU A 29 -10.08 -7.08 -3.90
C LEU A 29 -8.93 -7.59 -3.02
N SER A 30 -9.24 -8.13 -1.84
CA SER A 30 -8.25 -8.76 -0.98
C SER A 30 -7.66 -10.03 -1.58
N ASP A 31 -8.43 -10.84 -2.30
CA ASP A 31 -7.90 -12.00 -3.02
C ASP A 31 -6.96 -11.57 -4.16
N GLU A 32 -7.29 -10.51 -4.91
CA GLU A 32 -6.39 -9.92 -5.92
C GLU A 32 -5.06 -9.47 -5.29
N ALA A 33 -5.14 -8.71 -4.19
CA ALA A 33 -3.97 -8.20 -3.49
C ALA A 33 -3.09 -9.32 -2.93
N ARG A 34 -3.71 -10.36 -2.35
CA ARG A 34 -3.01 -11.51 -1.79
C ARG A 34 -2.26 -12.29 -2.85
N LYS A 35 -2.84 -12.50 -4.04
CA LYS A 35 -2.14 -13.16 -5.16
C LYS A 35 -0.86 -12.40 -5.53
N ILE A 36 -0.95 -11.08 -5.70
CA ILE A 36 0.20 -10.25 -6.09
C ILE A 36 1.26 -10.22 -4.99
N THR A 37 0.86 -10.04 -3.74
CA THR A 37 1.81 -10.03 -2.60
C THR A 37 2.43 -11.40 -2.36
N MET A 38 1.70 -12.50 -2.57
CA MET A 38 2.27 -13.85 -2.54
C MET A 38 3.36 -14.02 -3.60
N ASP A 39 3.11 -13.58 -4.83
CA ASP A 39 4.13 -13.58 -5.88
C ASP A 39 5.34 -12.74 -5.46
N LEU A 40 5.10 -11.47 -5.11
CA LEU A 40 6.13 -10.51 -4.70
C LEU A 40 7.00 -11.01 -3.54
N ASN A 41 6.43 -11.77 -2.61
CA ASN A 41 7.11 -12.24 -1.40
C ASN A 41 7.82 -13.60 -1.58
N SER A 42 7.59 -14.32 -2.68
CA SER A 42 8.08 -15.71 -2.85
C SER A 42 9.12 -15.90 -3.97
N LYS A 43 9.37 -14.87 -4.78
CA LYS A 43 10.25 -14.92 -5.95
C LYS A 43 11.22 -13.74 -5.95
N PHE A 44 12.32 -13.90 -6.69
CA PHE A 44 13.21 -12.79 -6.98
C PHE A 44 12.61 -11.89 -8.06
N TYR A 45 12.76 -10.58 -7.88
CA TYR A 45 12.35 -9.55 -8.83
C TYR A 45 13.36 -8.41 -8.84
N THR A 46 13.57 -7.80 -10.02
CA THR A 46 14.26 -6.51 -10.09
C THR A 46 13.35 -5.38 -9.58
N GLN A 47 13.92 -4.19 -9.36
CA GLN A 47 13.11 -3.03 -8.95
C GLN A 47 12.11 -2.63 -10.05
N GLU A 48 12.44 -2.80 -11.34
CA GLU A 48 11.51 -2.59 -12.45
C GLU A 48 10.30 -3.54 -12.35
N GLU A 49 10.54 -4.82 -12.13
CA GLU A 49 9.47 -5.83 -12.03
C GLU A 49 8.60 -5.60 -10.77
N ILE A 50 9.22 -5.19 -9.66
CA ILE A 50 8.50 -4.79 -8.45
C ILE A 50 7.57 -3.60 -8.76
N ARG A 51 8.04 -2.57 -9.47
CA ARG A 51 7.21 -1.44 -9.87
C ARG A 51 6.00 -1.89 -10.70
N GLU A 52 6.18 -2.84 -11.63
CA GLU A 52 5.07 -3.40 -12.41
C GLU A 52 4.05 -4.17 -11.56
N LEU A 53 4.51 -4.96 -10.58
CA LEU A 53 3.61 -5.62 -9.63
C LEU A 53 2.88 -4.60 -8.76
N MET A 54 3.56 -3.55 -8.32
CA MET A 54 2.95 -2.47 -7.54
C MET A 54 1.93 -1.68 -8.36
N ARG A 55 2.17 -1.39 -9.64
CA ARG A 55 1.17 -0.78 -10.55
C ARG A 55 -0.10 -1.63 -10.62
N LYS A 56 0.04 -2.95 -10.76
CA LYS A 56 -1.10 -3.89 -10.76
C LYS A 56 -1.81 -3.92 -9.41
N LEU A 57 -1.05 -3.94 -8.31
CA LEU A 57 -1.57 -3.98 -6.96
C LEU A 57 -2.41 -2.74 -6.66
N THR A 58 -1.87 -1.54 -6.87
CA THR A 58 -2.49 -0.26 -6.50
C THR A 58 -3.50 0.24 -7.54
N ARG A 59 -3.39 -0.22 -8.80
CA ARG A 59 -4.05 0.35 -9.99
C ARG A 59 -3.73 1.84 -10.18
N LYS A 60 -2.55 2.26 -9.76
CA LYS A 60 -2.02 3.63 -9.88
C LYS A 60 -0.67 3.58 -10.61
N ASN A 61 -0.24 4.73 -11.11
CA ASN A 61 1.11 4.86 -11.62
C ASN A 61 2.11 4.71 -10.47
N ILE A 62 3.25 4.07 -10.72
CA ILE A 62 4.37 3.98 -9.79
C ILE A 62 5.58 4.66 -10.44
N ASP A 63 6.13 5.66 -9.78
CA ASP A 63 7.28 6.40 -10.33
C ASP A 63 8.52 5.51 -10.45
N GLU A 64 9.38 5.78 -11.44
CA GLU A 64 10.60 5.00 -11.67
C GLU A 64 11.59 5.07 -10.50
N SER A 65 11.53 6.16 -9.73
CA SER A 65 12.32 6.36 -8.52
C SER A 65 11.83 5.56 -7.30
N PHE A 66 10.67 4.91 -7.37
CA PHE A 66 10.19 4.04 -6.30
C PHE A 66 11.06 2.80 -6.16
N CYS A 67 11.45 2.52 -4.91
CA CYS A 67 12.20 1.33 -4.54
C CYS A 67 11.56 0.64 -3.33
N MET A 68 11.55 -0.68 -3.34
CA MET A 68 11.02 -1.48 -2.25
C MET A 68 11.77 -2.79 -2.10
N PHE A 69 11.86 -3.27 -0.85
CA PHE A 69 12.33 -4.61 -0.54
C PHE A 69 11.17 -5.49 -0.07
N PRO A 70 10.88 -6.60 -0.76
CA PRO A 70 10.01 -7.65 -0.25
C PRO A 70 10.54 -8.25 1.08
N PRO A 71 9.67 -8.82 1.95
CA PRO A 71 8.24 -8.99 1.74
C PRO A 71 7.42 -7.71 2.00
N PHE A 72 6.27 -7.59 1.33
CA PHE A 72 5.30 -6.49 1.48
C PHE A 72 3.90 -7.03 1.70
N TYR A 73 3.09 -6.30 2.49
CA TYR A 73 1.74 -6.71 2.87
C TYR A 73 0.75 -5.54 2.74
N THR A 74 -0.49 -5.88 2.38
CA THR A 74 -1.63 -4.95 2.34
C THR A 74 -2.93 -5.75 2.32
N ASP A 75 -4.03 -5.12 2.72
CA ASP A 75 -5.35 -5.77 2.79
C ASP A 75 -5.97 -5.87 1.39
N CYS A 76 -6.34 -4.74 0.78
CA CYS A 76 -6.87 -4.67 -0.59
C CYS A 76 -5.84 -4.11 -1.59
N GLY A 77 -4.82 -3.38 -1.12
CA GLY A 77 -3.81 -2.71 -1.94
C GLY A 77 -4.31 -1.60 -2.87
N LYS A 78 -5.61 -1.56 -3.20
CA LYS A 78 -6.21 -0.55 -4.08
C LYS A 78 -6.17 0.82 -3.42
N ASN A 79 -5.93 1.83 -4.26
CA ASN A 79 -5.90 3.24 -3.86
C ASN A 79 -4.80 3.59 -2.84
N ILE A 80 -3.74 2.79 -2.74
CA ILE A 80 -2.48 3.26 -2.17
C ILE A 80 -1.83 4.18 -3.20
N GLU A 81 -1.54 5.41 -2.79
CA GLU A 81 -0.86 6.39 -3.63
C GLU A 81 0.59 6.53 -3.16
N ILE A 82 1.51 6.49 -4.10
CA ILE A 82 2.94 6.52 -3.83
C ILE A 82 3.55 7.66 -4.65
N GLY A 83 4.18 8.61 -3.97
CA GLY A 83 4.92 9.71 -4.57
C GLY A 83 6.24 9.28 -5.22
N LYS A 84 7.06 10.28 -5.55
CA LYS A 84 8.40 10.09 -6.14
C LYS A 84 9.45 9.90 -5.06
N ASN A 85 10.54 9.23 -5.40
CA ASN A 85 11.69 8.94 -4.53
C ASN A 85 11.30 8.27 -3.20
N VAL A 86 10.24 7.47 -3.21
CA VAL A 86 9.78 6.74 -2.03
C VAL A 86 10.59 5.45 -1.89
N TRP A 87 11.05 5.20 -0.66
CA TRP A 87 11.74 3.95 -0.31
C TRP A 87 10.95 3.18 0.75
N VAL A 88 10.65 1.91 0.46
CA VAL A 88 9.93 1.02 1.38
C VAL A 88 10.84 -0.11 1.83
N GLY A 89 11.18 -0.12 3.11
CA GLY A 89 11.98 -1.18 3.72
C GLY A 89 11.29 -2.54 3.71
N ALA A 90 12.07 -3.58 3.99
CA ALA A 90 11.57 -4.95 4.04
C ALA A 90 10.49 -5.16 5.12
N ASN A 91 9.57 -6.09 4.88
CA ASN A 91 8.55 -6.52 5.82
C ASN A 91 7.60 -5.39 6.25
N VAL A 92 7.21 -4.52 5.32
CA VAL A 92 6.26 -3.43 5.56
C VAL A 92 4.83 -3.83 5.25
N THR A 93 3.89 -3.39 6.08
CA THR A 93 2.45 -3.46 5.83
C THR A 93 1.88 -2.06 5.58
N VAL A 94 1.09 -1.87 4.53
CA VAL A 94 0.37 -0.61 4.25
C VAL A 94 -1.13 -0.87 4.15
N VAL A 95 -1.91 -0.19 5.00
CA VAL A 95 -3.38 -0.27 4.99
C VAL A 95 -3.93 0.40 3.72
N ALA A 96 -5.01 -0.15 3.16
CA ALA A 96 -5.60 0.37 1.93
C ALA A 96 -6.06 1.84 2.07
N GLY A 97 -5.81 2.66 1.04
CA GLY A 97 -6.20 4.06 1.00
C GLY A 97 -5.19 5.07 1.54
N VAL A 98 -4.02 4.61 2.01
CA VAL A 98 -2.91 5.47 2.45
C VAL A 98 -2.22 6.15 1.26
N THR A 99 -1.91 7.44 1.42
CA THR A 99 -1.02 8.19 0.54
C THR A 99 0.37 8.34 1.17
N ILE A 100 1.41 7.98 0.42
CA ILE A 100 2.81 8.14 0.80
C ILE A 100 3.42 9.26 -0.05
N GLY A 101 3.78 10.37 0.58
CA GLY A 101 4.30 11.56 -0.09
C GLY A 101 5.71 11.41 -0.65
N ASP A 102 6.10 12.36 -1.49
CA ASP A 102 7.42 12.38 -2.15
C ASP A 102 8.58 12.32 -1.14
N ASN A 103 9.65 11.64 -1.52
CA ASN A 103 10.88 11.44 -0.74
C ASN A 103 10.66 10.71 0.60
N ALA A 104 9.49 10.14 0.86
CA ALA A 104 9.24 9.44 2.12
C ALA A 104 10.04 8.12 2.21
N ILE A 105 10.46 7.80 3.43
CA ILE A 105 11.16 6.55 3.74
C ILE A 105 10.34 5.79 4.78
N ILE A 106 9.91 4.58 4.42
CA ILE A 106 9.21 3.67 5.32
C ILE A 106 10.23 2.66 5.87
N GLY A 107 10.48 2.72 7.17
CA GLY A 107 11.39 1.80 7.85
C GLY A 107 10.92 0.35 7.75
N ALA A 108 11.88 -0.59 7.76
CA ALA A 108 11.57 -2.02 7.73
C ALA A 108 10.68 -2.44 8.92
N GLY A 109 9.79 -3.41 8.71
CA GLY A 109 8.89 -3.93 9.76
C GLY A 109 7.72 -3.02 10.12
N SER A 110 7.51 -1.92 9.39
CA SER A 110 6.51 -0.91 9.76
C SER A 110 5.09 -1.28 9.33
N VAL A 111 4.11 -0.86 10.12
CA VAL A 111 2.68 -0.96 9.76
C VAL A 111 2.11 0.44 9.57
N VAL A 112 1.95 0.85 8.32
CA VAL A 112 1.51 2.18 7.91
C VAL A 112 -0.02 2.23 7.89
N THR A 113 -0.60 2.89 8.88
CA THR A 113 -2.06 3.00 9.06
C THR A 113 -2.62 4.38 8.72
N LYS A 114 -1.77 5.34 8.35
CA LYS A 114 -2.12 6.74 8.06
C LYS A 114 -1.21 7.26 6.95
N ASP A 115 -1.66 8.32 6.29
CA ASP A 115 -0.88 9.04 5.28
C ASP A 115 0.49 9.46 5.83
N VAL A 116 1.49 9.40 4.96
CA VAL A 116 2.86 9.80 5.25
C VAL A 116 3.15 11.06 4.45
N GLU A 117 3.48 12.14 5.16
CA GLU A 117 3.85 13.40 4.51
C GLU A 117 5.15 13.27 3.72
N LYS A 118 5.36 14.19 2.77
CA LYS A 118 6.61 14.27 2.00
C LYS A 118 7.82 14.53 2.92
N ASN A 119 9.01 14.12 2.48
CA ASN A 119 10.29 14.36 3.15
C ASN A 119 10.39 13.79 4.57
N MET A 120 9.65 12.71 4.86
CA MET A 120 9.56 12.15 6.20
C MET A 120 10.08 10.71 6.24
N ILE A 121 10.75 10.36 7.33
CA ILE A 121 11.03 8.97 7.69
C ILE A 121 10.01 8.53 8.73
N VAL A 122 9.32 7.42 8.47
CA VAL A 122 8.40 6.80 9.44
C VAL A 122 8.82 5.37 9.76
N GLY A 123 8.46 4.89 10.94
CA GLY A 123 8.57 3.47 11.23
C GLY A 123 7.84 2.99 12.49
N GLY A 124 7.78 1.68 12.67
CA GLY A 124 7.16 1.02 13.83
C GLY A 124 5.74 0.48 13.58
N VAL A 125 5.12 -0.01 14.66
CA VAL A 125 3.77 -0.60 14.64
C VAL A 125 2.91 0.02 15.74
N PRO A 126 1.97 0.93 15.42
CA PRO A 126 1.78 1.56 14.12
C PRO A 126 2.95 2.49 13.75
N ALA A 127 3.15 2.73 12.46
CA ALA A 127 4.20 3.60 11.95
C ALA A 127 4.00 5.04 12.46
N LYS A 128 5.08 5.63 12.96
CA LYS A 128 5.13 7.02 13.42
C LYS A 128 6.32 7.73 12.80
N LYS A 129 6.22 9.06 12.70
CA LYS A 129 7.35 9.92 12.32
C LYS A 129 8.55 9.62 13.21
N ILE A 130 9.69 9.34 12.59
CA ILE A 130 11.00 9.23 13.22
C ILE A 130 11.70 10.58 13.12
N LYS A 131 11.82 11.12 11.91
CA LYS A 131 12.41 12.45 11.65
C LYS A 131 12.04 12.95 10.25
N ASP A 132 12.27 14.24 10.04
CA ASP A 132 12.31 14.83 8.70
C ASP A 132 13.64 14.53 8.02
N ILE A 133 13.65 14.55 6.69
CA ILE A 133 14.84 14.37 5.85
C ILE A 133 15.56 15.71 5.65
N PHE A 134 14.82 16.83 5.66
CA PHE A 134 15.32 18.19 5.47
C PHE A 134 14.82 19.11 6.57
#